data_AF-A0A924KUZ5-F1
#
_entry.id   AF-A0A924KUZ5-F1
#
_cell.length_a   1.000
_cell.length_b   1.000
_cell.length_c   1.000
_cell.angle_alpha   90.00
_cell.angle_beta   90.00
_cell.angle_gamma   90.00
#
_symmetry.space_group_name_H-M   'P 1'
#
loop_
_entity.id
_entity.type
_entity.pdbx_description
1 polymer ?
#
loop_
_entity_poly.entity_id
_entity_poly.type
_entity_poly.pdbx_seq_one_letter_code
_entity_poly.pdbx_strand_id
1 'polypeptide(L)' 'YALPLAVKLPQKQAIAIAMEIGIHNGRLAIFIALNVLNNTAMSVPAAIYSLIMFVTAGVFAWWLNRRHGATSPT' A
#
# COMPACT_ATOMS: atom_id res chain seq x y z
N TYR A 1 4.87 -6.59 4.38
CA TYR A 1 4.76 -7.19 5.74
C TYR A 1 5.94 -8.09 6.10
N ALA A 2 6.41 -8.99 5.21
CA ALA A 2 7.53 -9.90 5.52
C ALA A 2 8.89 -9.22 5.76
N LEU A 3 9.25 -8.19 4.98
CA LEU A 3 10.51 -7.44 5.10
C LEU A 3 10.72 -6.75 6.47
N PRO A 4 9.81 -5.90 6.97
CA PRO A 4 10.03 -5.21 8.25
C PRO A 4 9.97 -6.14 9.47
N LEU A 5 9.31 -7.31 9.37
CA LEU A 5 9.33 -8.33 10.41
C LEU A 5 10.73 -8.97 10.54
N ALA A 6 11.46 -9.13 9.41
CA ALA A 6 12.83 -9.63 9.40
C ALA A 6 13.83 -8.66 10.05
N VAL A 7 13.51 -7.35 10.10
CA VAL A 7 14.35 -6.31 10.72
C VAL A 7 13.94 -6.01 12.18
N LYS A 8 13.04 -6.81 12.78
CA LYS A 8 12.54 -6.64 14.17
C LYS A 8 11.99 -5.23 14.48
N LEU A 9 11.39 -4.56 13.51
CA LEU A 9 10.78 -3.25 13.74
C LEU A 9 9.46 -3.37 14.54
N PRO A 10 9.12 -2.38 15.38
CA PRO A 10 7.83 -2.33 16.08
C PRO A 10 6.67 -2.52 15.09
N GLN A 11 5.69 -3.36 15.45
CA GLN A 11 4.63 -3.79 14.54
C GLN A 11 3.88 -2.60 13.89
N LYS A 12 3.71 -1.49 14.62
CA LYS A 12 3.10 -0.26 14.12
C LYS A 12 3.93 0.41 13.01
N GLN A 13 5.26 0.47 13.17
CA GLN A 13 6.16 1.01 12.14
C GLN A 13 6.22 0.10 10.91
N ALA A 14 6.25 -1.22 11.11
CA ALA A 14 6.22 -2.18 10.01
C ALA A 14 4.96 -2.04 9.14
N ILE A 15 3.81 -1.79 9.75
CA ILE A 15 2.54 -1.54 9.06
C ILE A 15 2.59 -0.19 8.33
N ALA A 16 3.05 0.88 9.01
CA ALA A 16 3.17 2.20 8.40
C ALA A 16 4.07 2.19 7.15
N ILE A 17 5.25 1.58 7.24
CA ILE A 17 6.21 1.46 6.12
C ILE A 17 5.61 0.63 4.97
N ALA A 18 4.93 -0.48 5.28
CA ALA A 18 4.29 -1.30 4.26
C ALA A 18 3.14 -0.55 3.55
N MET A 19 2.37 0.26 4.29
CA MET A 19 1.29 1.08 3.74
C MET A 19 1.84 2.24 2.90
N GLU A 20 2.89 2.92 3.37
CA GLU A 20 3.55 4.01 2.66
C GLU A 20 4.11 3.53 1.31
N ILE A 21 4.91 2.45 1.31
CA ILE A 21 5.49 1.92 0.06
C ILE A 21 4.41 1.36 -0.87
N GLY A 22 3.42 0.67 -0.31
CA GLY A 22 2.35 0.03 -1.05
C GLY A 22 1.48 1.05 -1.79
N ILE A 23 0.93 2.04 -1.08
CA ILE A 23 -0.07 2.99 -1.61
C ILE A 23 0.58 4.10 -2.44
N HIS A 24 1.84 4.46 -2.16
CA HIS A 24 2.46 5.63 -2.78
C HIS A 24 2.88 5.38 -4.25
N ASN A 25 3.18 4.13 -4.62
CA ASN A 25 3.72 3.79 -5.94
C ASN A 25 2.69 3.92 -7.09
N GLY A 26 1.39 3.72 -6.82
CA GLY A 26 0.35 3.79 -7.86
C GLY A 26 0.25 5.16 -8.55
N ARG A 27 0.37 6.24 -7.77
CA ARG A 27 0.35 7.62 -8.30
C ARG A 27 1.58 7.92 -9.15
N LEU A 28 2.75 7.41 -8.76
CA LEU A 28 4.00 7.59 -9.50
C LEU A 28 3.97 6.83 -10.83
N ALA A 29 3.38 5.63 -10.86
CA ALA A 29 3.18 4.87 -12.10
C ALA A 29 2.28 5.59 -13.12
N ILE A 30 1.16 6.18 -12.67
CA ILE A 30 0.28 6.99 -13.52
C ILE A 30 1.03 8.23 -14.03
N PHE A 31 1.77 8.91 -13.15
CA PHE A 31 2.57 10.08 -13.52
C PHE A 31 3.57 9.76 -14.63
N ILE A 32 4.29 8.64 -14.52
CA ILE A 32 5.24 8.18 -15.54
C ILE A 32 4.53 7.88 -16.86
N ALA A 33 3.42 7.13 -16.83
CA ALA A 33 2.68 6.79 -18.05
C ALA A 33 2.21 8.03 -18.84
N LEU A 34 1.77 9.07 -18.12
CA LEU A 34 1.25 10.29 -18.71
C LEU A 34 2.34 11.31 -19.08
N ASN A 35 3.33 11.54 -18.21
CA ASN A 35 4.27 12.66 -18.37
C ASN A 35 5.62 12.24 -18.92
N VAL A 36 6.07 11.01 -18.66
CA VAL A 36 7.37 10.52 -19.13
C VAL A 36 7.20 9.76 -20.44
N LEU A 37 6.23 8.86 -20.50
CA LEU A 37 5.97 8.03 -21.68
C LEU A 37 5.04 8.69 -22.69
N ASN A 38 4.34 9.76 -22.29
CA ASN A 38 3.35 10.50 -23.08
C ASN A 38 2.32 9.57 -23.75
N ASN A 39 1.97 8.45 -23.11
CA ASN A 39 1.10 7.43 -23.65
C ASN A 39 -0.09 7.19 -22.71
N THR A 40 -1.20 7.84 -23.04
CA THR A 40 -2.44 7.79 -22.26
C THR A 40 -3.01 6.37 -22.17
N ALA A 41 -2.81 5.51 -23.18
CA ALA A 41 -3.26 4.12 -23.13
C ALA A 41 -2.54 3.31 -22.04
N MET A 42 -1.27 3.64 -21.73
CA MET A 42 -0.54 3.02 -20.62
C MET A 42 -0.95 3.54 -19.23
N SER A 43 -1.71 4.63 -19.14
CA SER A 43 -2.23 5.11 -17.85
C SER A 43 -3.38 4.24 -17.32
N VAL A 44 -4.12 3.57 -18.21
CA VAL A 44 -5.24 2.68 -17.86
C VAL A 44 -4.79 1.49 -17.01
N PRO A 45 -3.81 0.67 -17.42
CA PRO A 45 -3.31 -0.42 -16.58
C PRO A 45 -2.69 0.08 -15.27
N ALA A 46 -2.02 1.23 -15.27
CA ALA A 46 -1.48 1.85 -14.05
C ALA A 46 -2.60 2.27 -13.07
N ALA A 47 -3.71 2.79 -13.59
CA ALA A 47 -4.89 3.15 -12.80
C ALA A 47 -5.60 1.92 -12.23
N ILE A 48 -5.76 0.85 -13.02
CA ILE A 48 -6.37 -0.42 -12.56
C ILE A 48 -5.53 -1.04 -11.45
N TYR A 49 -4.20 -1.09 -11.63
CA TYR A 49 -3.29 -1.56 -10.58
C TYR A 49 -3.40 -0.71 -9.30
N SER A 50 -3.47 0.60 -9.44
CA SER A 50 -3.64 1.53 -8.30
C SER A 50 -4.97 1.30 -7.57
N LEU A 51 -6.04 1.00 -8.29
CA LEU A 51 -7.34 0.70 -7.69
C LEU A 51 -7.31 -0.62 -6.88
N ILE A 52 -6.74 -1.67 -7.47
CA ILE A 52 -6.58 -2.98 -6.80
C ILE A 52 -5.69 -2.84 -5.56
N MET A 53 -4.64 -2.02 -5.64
CA MET A 53 -3.75 -1.69 -4.53
C MET A 53 -4.51 -1.01 -3.37
N PHE A 54 -5.40 -0.06 -3.64
CA PHE A 54 -6.22 0.55 -2.58
C PHE A 54 -7.19 -0.44 -1.93
N VAL A 55 -7.85 -1.28 -2.74
CA VAL A 55 -8.77 -2.32 -2.24
C VAL A 55 -8.02 -3.30 -1.34
N THR A 56 -6.87 -3.82 -1.80
CA THR A 56 -6.06 -4.78 -1.03
C THR A 56 -5.47 -4.16 0.23
N ALA A 57 -5.00 -2.91 0.18
CA ALA A 57 -4.53 -2.19 1.36
C ALA A 57 -5.66 -1.95 2.38
N GLY A 58 -6.88 -1.64 1.92
CA GLY A 58 -8.06 -1.52 2.78
C GLY A 58 -8.46 -2.84 3.44
N VAL A 59 -8.49 -3.94 2.68
CA VAL A 59 -8.74 -5.29 3.22
C VAL A 59 -7.66 -5.69 4.23
N PHE A 60 -6.40 -5.40 3.94
CA PHE A 60 -5.28 -5.68 4.83
C PHE A 60 -5.36 -4.86 6.14
N ALA A 61 -5.66 -3.57 6.06
CA ALA A 61 -5.85 -2.70 7.22
C ALA A 61 -7.05 -3.15 8.07
N TRP A 62 -8.17 -3.52 7.44
CA TRP A 62 -9.34 -4.06 8.12
C TRP A 62 -9.03 -5.39 8.83
N TRP A 63 -8.28 -6.28 8.18
CA TRP A 63 -7.85 -7.55 8.75
C TRP A 63 -6.90 -7.36 9.93
N LEU A 64 -5.96 -6.41 9.84
CA LEU A 64 -5.11 -6.02 10.97
C LEU A 64 -5.94 -5.44 12.13
N ASN A 65 -6.89 -4.56 11.85
CA ASN A 65 -7.74 -3.95 12.88
C ASN A 65 -8.55 -5.01 13.65
N ARG A 66 -9.04 -6.04 12.96
CA ARG A 66 -9.69 -7.20 13.60
C ARG A 66 -8.77 -8.02 14.50
N ARG A 67 -7.47 -8.01 14.24
CA ARG A 67 -6.45 -8.71 15.06
C ARG A 67 -5.94 -7.86 16.23
N HIS A 68 -5.94 -6.54 16.09
CA HIS A 68 -5.52 -5.59 17.13
C HIS A 68 -6.63 -5.20 18.12
N GLY A 69 -7.87 -5.64 17.91
CA GLY A 69 -8.97 -5.53 18.87
C GLY A 69 -8.78 -6.29 20.20
N ALA A 70 -7.62 -6.94 20.42
CA ALA A 70 -7.27 -7.67 21.63
C ALA A 70 -6.20 -6.98 22.51
N THR A 71 -5.86 -5.71 22.25
CA THR A 71 -5.01 -4.93 23.17
C THR A 71 -5.69 -3.62 23.53
N SER A 72 -6.57 -3.70 24.54
CA SER A 72 -7.04 -2.55 25.31
C SER A 72 -5.85 -1.79 25.90
N PRO A 73 -5.73 -0.47 25.68
CA PRO A 73 -4.80 0.32 26.46
C PRO A 73 -5.39 0.51 27.87
N THR A 74 -4.75 -0.10 28.87
CA THR A 74 -4.86 0.28 30.28
C THR A 74 -3.95 1.47 30.56
#